data_AF-A0A6C1PNM6-F1
#
_entry.id   AF-A0A6C1PNM6-F1
#
_cell.length_a   1.000
_cell.length_b   1.000
_cell.length_c   1.000
_cell.angle_alpha   90.00
_cell.angle_beta   90.00
_cell.angle_gamma   90.00
#
_symmetry.space_group_name_H-M   'P 1'
#
loop_
_entity.id
_entity.type
_entity.pdbx_description
1 polymer ?
#
loop_
_entity_poly.entity_id
_entity_poly.type
_entity_poly.pdbx_seq_one_letter_code
_entity_poly.pdbx_strand_id
1 'polypeptide(L)'
;MAPALIPEAHIEVFATQLVHPYERSQPRYLIPSPEVYLKRLVADGWGSVFSIGRCFRNAESSSRLHNPEFTMLEWYTVDADYRDSIALTTELLGDLAASRTAPLGERGGAAGATRVGAPPVRITVRDAFVRYAGCDPDVFEAPGALRDAADRHGMRVGDDESDEDLFQRILLSHVEPNLPTDRPLFLCDYPTLVPTLAARSPDGAFAERWELYINGVEIANCYTEERDQGRLARFTAEQSDAKQSALVPHAASDTLARFGG
;
A
#
# COMPACT_ATOMS: atom_id res chain seq x y z
N MET A 1 -17.60 -3.16 -10.28
CA MET A 1 -17.00 -2.74 -11.56
C MET A 1 -17.25 -1.25 -11.76
N ALA A 2 -16.29 -0.53 -12.32
CA ALA A 2 -16.35 0.92 -12.47
C ALA A 2 -16.17 1.35 -13.94
N PRO A 3 -16.74 2.49 -14.36
CA PRO A 3 -16.48 3.08 -15.67
C PRO A 3 -15.11 3.78 -15.76
N ALA A 4 -14.57 4.21 -14.62
CA ALA A 4 -13.27 4.83 -14.46
C ALA A 4 -12.69 4.43 -13.09
N LEU A 5 -11.36 4.44 -12.94
CA LEU A 5 -10.65 4.01 -11.74
C LEU A 5 -9.73 5.11 -11.22
N ILE A 6 -9.35 5.05 -9.95
CA ILE A 6 -8.25 5.89 -9.45
C ILE A 6 -6.98 5.49 -10.20
N PRO A 7 -6.20 6.44 -10.74
CA PRO A 7 -4.98 6.11 -11.46
C PRO A 7 -3.92 5.62 -10.46
N GLU A 8 -3.67 4.31 -10.47
CA GLU A 8 -2.63 3.65 -9.66
C GLU A 8 -1.65 2.96 -10.60
N ALA A 9 -0.54 3.63 -10.95
CA ALA A 9 0.35 3.21 -12.05
C ALA A 9 0.81 1.76 -11.92
N HIS A 10 1.11 1.31 -10.70
CA HIS A 10 1.63 -0.02 -10.40
C HIS A 10 0.60 -1.15 -10.42
N ILE A 11 -0.70 -0.87 -10.57
CA ILE A 11 -1.76 -1.90 -10.55
C ILE A 11 -2.37 -2.10 -11.93
N GLU A 12 -2.22 -3.28 -12.50
CA GLU A 12 -2.94 -3.65 -13.73
C GLU A 12 -4.35 -4.19 -13.42
N VAL A 13 -5.28 -3.96 -14.34
CA VAL A 13 -6.72 -4.20 -14.11
C VAL A 13 -7.32 -5.15 -15.13
N PHE A 14 -8.44 -5.78 -14.76
CA PHE A 14 -9.27 -6.53 -15.70
C PHE A 14 -10.29 -5.59 -16.37
N ALA A 15 -10.36 -5.65 -17.69
CA ALA A 15 -11.38 -4.97 -18.49
C ALA A 15 -12.52 -5.91 -18.87
N THR A 16 -13.73 -5.37 -18.95
CA THR A 16 -14.93 -6.03 -19.46
C THR A 16 -15.86 -5.00 -20.12
N GLN A 17 -17.02 -5.42 -20.59
CA GLN A 17 -18.00 -4.55 -21.24
C GLN A 17 -19.37 -4.70 -20.57
N LEU A 18 -20.00 -3.57 -20.24
CA LEU A 18 -21.42 -3.52 -19.94
C LEU A 18 -22.18 -3.51 -21.27
N VAL A 19 -22.75 -4.66 -21.62
CA VAL A 19 -23.55 -4.83 -22.84
C VAL A 19 -24.97 -4.33 -22.59
N HIS A 20 -25.46 -3.45 -23.47
CA HIS A 20 -26.84 -2.96 -23.44
C HIS A 20 -27.55 -3.35 -24.74
N PRO A 21 -28.81 -3.82 -24.71
CA PRO A 21 -29.52 -4.27 -25.90
C PRO A 21 -29.88 -3.16 -26.90
N TYR A 22 -29.90 -1.89 -26.46
CA TYR A 22 -30.35 -0.74 -27.27
C TYR A 22 -29.33 0.40 -27.34
N GLU A 23 -28.22 0.30 -26.61
CA GLU A 23 -27.19 1.33 -26.54
C GLU A 23 -25.83 0.71 -26.83
N ARG A 24 -24.84 1.56 -27.12
CA ARG A 24 -23.48 1.09 -27.33
C ARG A 24 -22.93 0.48 -26.03
N SER A 25 -22.33 -0.70 -26.14
CA SER A 25 -21.61 -1.33 -25.02
C SER A 25 -20.57 -0.37 -24.45
N GLN A 26 -20.49 -0.31 -23.12
CA GLN A 26 -19.61 0.61 -22.42
C GLN A 26 -18.48 -0.17 -21.75
N PRO A 27 -17.22 0.28 -21.84
CA PRO A 27 -16.13 -0.35 -21.11
C PRO A 27 -16.38 -0.26 -19.60
N ARG A 28 -15.99 -1.32 -18.90
CA ARG A 28 -16.03 -1.43 -17.45
C ARG A 28 -14.77 -2.12 -16.98
N TYR A 29 -14.37 -1.82 -15.75
CA TYR A 29 -13.17 -2.37 -15.14
C TYR A 29 -13.53 -3.02 -13.81
N LEU A 30 -12.93 -4.19 -13.53
CA LEU A 30 -12.98 -4.75 -12.19
C LEU A 30 -12.12 -3.89 -11.28
N ILE A 31 -12.61 -3.65 -10.06
CA ILE A 31 -11.98 -2.69 -9.15
C ILE A 31 -10.81 -3.35 -8.41
N PRO A 32 -9.63 -2.71 -8.36
CA PRO A 32 -8.49 -3.22 -7.61
C PRO A 32 -8.64 -3.03 -6.10
N SER A 33 -9.44 -2.05 -5.69
CA SER A 33 -9.83 -1.75 -4.31
C SER A 33 -11.19 -1.01 -4.31
N PRO A 34 -11.94 -0.99 -3.18
CA PRO A 34 -13.14 -0.17 -3.00
C PRO A 34 -12.86 1.35 -2.86
N GLU A 35 -11.60 1.79 -2.82
CA GLU A 35 -11.16 3.19 -2.59
C GLU A 35 -11.94 4.21 -3.41
N VAL A 36 -12.10 3.96 -4.72
CA VAL A 36 -12.82 4.86 -5.66
C VAL A 36 -14.25 5.18 -5.23
N TYR A 37 -14.88 4.30 -4.45
CA TYR A 37 -16.22 4.51 -3.92
C TYR A 37 -16.18 5.04 -2.48
N LEU A 38 -15.33 4.49 -1.62
CA LEU A 38 -15.24 4.90 -0.22
C LEU A 38 -14.82 6.36 -0.09
N LYS A 39 -13.84 6.80 -0.88
CA LYS A 39 -13.41 8.21 -0.89
C LYS A 39 -14.55 9.16 -1.24
N ARG A 40 -15.42 8.78 -2.18
CA ARG A 40 -16.60 9.58 -2.54
C ARG A 40 -17.59 9.70 -1.38
N LEU A 41 -17.87 8.61 -0.68
CA LEU A 41 -18.80 8.62 0.45
C LEU A 41 -18.28 9.52 1.58
N VAL A 42 -16.99 9.43 1.89
CA VAL A 42 -16.37 10.31 2.90
C VAL A 42 -16.43 11.77 2.47
N ALA A 43 -16.10 12.08 1.21
CA ALA A 43 -16.21 13.44 0.65
C ALA A 43 -17.65 13.97 0.64
N ASP A 44 -18.63 13.09 0.46
CA ASP A 44 -20.07 13.41 0.55
C ASP A 44 -20.56 13.51 2.02
N GLY A 45 -19.67 13.40 3.01
CA GLY A 45 -19.97 13.62 4.43
C GLY A 45 -20.55 12.43 5.18
N TRP A 46 -20.34 11.19 4.70
CA TRP A 46 -20.88 9.98 5.34
C TRP A 46 -20.20 9.61 6.67
N GLY A 47 -19.11 10.30 7.03
CA GLY A 47 -18.31 9.99 8.22
C GLY A 47 -17.41 8.77 8.00
N SER A 48 -17.11 8.05 9.09
CA SER A 48 -16.28 6.84 9.03
C SER A 48 -17.03 5.69 8.33
N VAL A 49 -16.40 5.06 7.35
CA VAL A 49 -17.00 4.02 6.50
C VAL A 49 -16.05 2.84 6.30
N PHE A 50 -16.58 1.66 6.02
CA PHE A 50 -15.79 0.50 5.63
C PHE A 50 -16.50 -0.33 4.55
N SER A 51 -15.73 -1.16 3.86
CA SER A 51 -16.24 -2.15 2.91
C SER A 51 -15.43 -3.44 2.99
N ILE A 52 -16.12 -4.58 2.84
CA ILE A 52 -15.50 -5.90 2.69
C ILE A 52 -15.97 -6.47 1.36
N GLY A 53 -15.04 -6.85 0.48
CA GLY A 53 -15.47 -7.47 -0.78
C GLY A 53 -14.42 -7.90 -1.79
N ARG A 54 -15.02 -8.31 -2.92
CA ARG A 54 -14.55 -8.37 -4.32
C ARG A 54 -13.43 -7.42 -4.82
N CYS A 55 -12.14 -7.74 -4.71
CA CYS A 55 -11.05 -6.96 -5.36
C CYS A 55 -10.29 -7.79 -6.40
N PHE A 56 -9.88 -7.14 -7.50
CA PHE A 56 -9.30 -7.82 -8.66
C PHE A 56 -8.09 -7.09 -9.20
N ARG A 57 -6.97 -7.78 -9.32
CA ARG A 57 -5.72 -7.24 -9.88
C ARG A 57 -5.20 -8.18 -10.95
N ASN A 58 -4.95 -7.61 -12.13
CA ASN A 58 -4.44 -8.32 -13.29
C ASN A 58 -2.91 -8.24 -13.33
N ALA A 59 -2.26 -9.13 -14.09
CA ALA A 59 -0.80 -9.19 -14.24
C ALA A 59 0.02 -9.27 -12.94
N GLU A 60 -0.61 -9.50 -11.78
CA GLU A 60 0.09 -9.86 -10.56
C GLU A 60 0.72 -11.26 -10.69
N SER A 61 1.86 -11.44 -10.01
CA SER A 61 2.59 -12.70 -10.00
C SER A 61 1.69 -13.85 -9.58
N SER A 62 1.57 -14.90 -10.40
CA SER A 62 0.88 -16.13 -10.00
C SER A 62 1.74 -16.92 -9.01
N SER A 63 1.62 -16.60 -7.72
CA SER A 63 2.36 -17.22 -6.62
C SER A 63 1.43 -17.78 -5.55
N ARG A 64 1.97 -18.46 -4.52
CA ARG A 64 1.15 -18.93 -3.38
C ARG A 64 0.52 -17.80 -2.57
N LEU A 65 1.03 -16.57 -2.68
CA LEU A 65 0.58 -15.41 -1.90
C LEU A 65 -0.35 -14.48 -2.67
N HIS A 66 -0.55 -14.73 -3.98
CA HIS A 66 -1.28 -13.81 -4.85
C HIS A 66 -2.33 -14.59 -5.63
N ASN A 67 -3.57 -14.11 -5.55
CA ASN A 67 -4.67 -14.58 -6.39
C ASN A 67 -5.25 -13.37 -7.11
N PRO A 68 -5.51 -13.44 -8.44
CA PRO A 68 -6.06 -12.31 -9.19
C PRO A 68 -7.39 -11.77 -8.65
N GLU A 69 -8.07 -12.57 -7.82
CA GLU A 69 -9.26 -12.20 -7.06
C GLU A 69 -9.00 -12.45 -5.55
N PHE A 70 -8.89 -11.41 -4.71
CA PHE A 70 -8.71 -11.53 -3.25
C PHE A 70 -9.63 -10.63 -2.40
N THR A 71 -10.01 -11.06 -1.19
CA THR A 71 -10.92 -10.30 -0.29
C THR A 71 -10.19 -9.26 0.51
N MET A 72 -10.66 -8.02 0.38
CA MET A 72 -10.11 -6.86 1.05
C MET A 72 -11.17 -6.29 2.01
N LEU A 73 -10.71 -5.93 3.20
CA LEU A 73 -11.38 -4.99 4.09
C LEU A 73 -10.64 -3.66 3.94
N GLU A 74 -11.38 -2.60 3.61
CA GLU A 74 -10.85 -1.24 3.54
C GLU A 74 -11.79 -0.32 4.32
N TRP A 75 -11.23 0.64 5.04
CA TRP A 75 -12.00 1.59 5.84
C TRP A 75 -11.35 2.97 5.86
N TYR A 76 -12.20 3.97 6.11
CA TYR A 76 -11.85 5.36 6.30
C TYR A 76 -12.39 5.81 7.64
N THR A 77 -11.55 6.47 8.43
CA THR A 77 -11.93 7.05 9.72
C THR A 77 -11.75 8.56 9.63
N VAL A 78 -12.82 9.32 9.87
CA VAL A 78 -12.73 10.80 9.92
C VAL A 78 -12.03 11.24 11.21
N ASP A 79 -11.35 12.39 11.14
CA ASP A 79 -10.64 12.98 12.28
C ASP A 79 -9.59 12.06 12.95
N ALA A 80 -8.97 11.18 12.16
CA ALA A 80 -7.95 10.23 12.60
C ALA A 80 -6.67 10.32 11.75
N ASP A 81 -5.54 9.93 12.33
CA ASP A 81 -4.25 9.77 11.64
C ASP A 81 -3.83 8.29 11.51
N TYR A 82 -2.70 8.03 10.86
CA TYR A 82 -2.16 6.68 10.70
C TYR A 82 -1.84 6.00 12.05
N ARG A 83 -1.60 6.74 13.15
CA ARG A 83 -1.34 6.15 14.48
C ARG A 83 -2.63 5.65 15.10
N ASP A 84 -3.73 6.37 14.92
CA ASP A 84 -5.06 5.91 15.29
C ASP A 84 -5.41 4.62 14.54
N SER A 85 -5.09 4.55 13.24
CA SER A 85 -5.34 3.33 12.46
C SER A 85 -4.45 2.15 12.89
N ILE A 86 -3.21 2.38 13.36
CA ILE A 86 -2.41 1.31 14.01
C ILE A 86 -3.10 0.82 15.28
N ALA A 87 -3.63 1.73 16.12
CA ALA A 87 -4.31 1.35 17.36
C ALA A 87 -5.55 0.50 17.07
N LEU A 88 -6.41 0.95 16.13
CA LEU A 88 -7.59 0.21 15.68
C LEU A 88 -7.24 -1.16 15.10
N THR A 89 -6.20 -1.22 14.26
CA THR A 89 -5.73 -2.49 13.68
C THR A 89 -5.20 -3.43 14.75
N THR A 90 -4.50 -2.91 15.76
CA THR A 90 -3.99 -3.71 16.89
C THR A 90 -5.13 -4.32 17.71
N GLU A 91 -6.18 -3.54 17.99
CA GLU A 91 -7.38 -4.03 18.67
C GLU A 91 -8.09 -5.12 17.85
N LEU A 92 -8.28 -4.89 16.54
CA LEU A 92 -8.86 -5.88 15.63
C LEU A 92 -8.09 -7.21 15.62
N LEU A 93 -6.75 -7.17 15.57
CA LEU A 93 -5.92 -8.38 15.62
C LEU A 93 -6.07 -9.11 16.97
N GLY A 94 -6.18 -8.37 18.07
CA GLY A 94 -6.44 -8.91 19.40
C GLY A 94 -7.78 -9.65 19.49
N ASP A 95 -8.85 -9.01 19.03
CA ASP A 95 -10.21 -9.58 19.01
C ASP A 95 -10.29 -10.81 18.09
N LEU A 96 -9.65 -10.77 16.92
CA LEU A 96 -9.57 -11.91 16.01
C LEU A 96 -8.79 -13.08 16.61
N ALA A 97 -7.74 -12.81 17.38
CA ALA A 97 -6.99 -13.84 18.08
C ALA A 97 -7.78 -14.45 19.24
N ALA A 98 -8.53 -13.63 19.99
CA ALA A 98 -9.33 -14.06 21.14
C ALA A 98 -10.61 -14.83 20.74
N SER A 99 -11.22 -14.44 19.62
CA SER A 99 -12.47 -15.05 19.12
C SER A 99 -12.28 -16.43 18.48
N ARG A 100 -11.02 -16.89 18.29
CA ARG A 100 -10.73 -18.17 17.67
C ARG A 100 -10.47 -19.27 18.69
N THR A 101 -11.02 -20.45 18.39
CA THR A 101 -10.73 -21.70 19.13
C THR A 101 -9.41 -22.34 18.73
N ALA A 102 -8.76 -21.87 17.65
CA ALA A 102 -7.46 -22.34 17.16
C ALA A 102 -6.55 -21.15 16.77
N PRO A 103 -5.21 -21.24 16.99
CA PRO A 103 -4.29 -20.15 16.68
C PRO A 103 -4.31 -19.76 15.19
N LEU A 104 -4.25 -18.47 14.90
CA LEU A 104 -3.87 -17.96 13.58
C LEU A 104 -2.40 -18.32 13.34
N GLY A 105 -2.10 -19.26 12.43
CA GLY A 105 -0.71 -19.53 12.01
C GLY A 105 -0.27 -20.99 11.89
N GLU A 106 -1.12 -22.00 12.14
CA GLU A 106 -0.66 -23.42 12.03
C GLU A 106 -0.55 -23.98 10.60
N ARG A 107 -0.84 -23.19 9.56
CA ARG A 107 -0.71 -23.65 8.16
C ARG A 107 0.43 -22.93 7.44
N GLY A 108 1.65 -23.37 7.72
CA GLY A 108 2.85 -22.99 6.97
C GLY A 108 4.10 -23.43 7.72
N GLY A 109 4.72 -24.52 7.28
CA GLY A 109 5.92 -25.05 7.92
C GLY A 109 7.15 -24.15 7.77
N ALA A 110 8.01 -24.25 8.79
CA ALA A 110 9.31 -23.59 9.01
C ALA A 110 9.25 -22.17 9.60
N ALA A 111 9.83 -22.03 10.81
CA ALA A 111 9.73 -20.92 11.77
C ALA A 111 8.39 -20.87 12.53
N GLY A 112 8.47 -20.69 13.87
CA GLY A 112 7.34 -20.87 14.78
C GLY A 112 6.12 -20.00 14.43
N ALA A 113 4.92 -20.50 14.72
CA ALA A 113 3.66 -19.81 14.42
C ALA A 113 3.66 -18.37 14.97
N THR A 114 3.39 -17.40 14.10
CA THR A 114 3.22 -15.99 14.48
C THR A 114 2.10 -15.87 15.49
N ARG A 115 2.37 -15.24 16.64
CA ARG A 115 1.35 -14.98 17.66
C ARG A 115 0.58 -13.72 17.26
N VAL A 116 -0.47 -13.87 16.45
CA VAL A 116 -1.22 -12.71 15.91
C VAL A 116 -1.78 -11.79 17.00
N GLY A 117 -2.22 -12.33 18.14
CA GLY A 117 -2.70 -11.52 19.26
C GLY A 117 -1.61 -10.95 20.17
N ALA A 118 -0.32 -11.19 19.87
CA ALA A 118 0.76 -10.60 20.65
C ALA A 118 0.89 -9.09 20.35
N PRO A 119 1.33 -8.27 21.32
CA PRO A 119 1.59 -6.85 21.08
C PRO A 119 2.50 -6.66 19.86
N PRO A 120 2.08 -5.87 18.86
CA PRO A 120 2.82 -5.72 17.62
C PRO A 120 4.11 -4.94 17.84
N VAL A 121 5.12 -5.24 17.01
CA VAL A 121 6.32 -4.39 16.91
C VAL A 121 6.01 -3.21 16.00
N ARG A 122 6.58 -2.05 16.29
CA ARG A 122 6.61 -0.91 15.37
C ARG A 122 8.07 -0.59 15.06
N ILE A 123 8.38 -0.42 13.79
CA ILE A 123 9.72 -0.02 13.33
C ILE A 123 9.54 0.97 12.19
N THR A 124 10.34 2.04 12.16
CA THR A 124 10.33 2.96 11.02
C THR A 124 11.10 2.36 9.85
N VAL A 125 10.78 2.75 8.62
CA VAL A 125 11.53 2.34 7.43
C VAL A 125 13.01 2.74 7.57
N ARG A 126 13.29 3.92 8.12
CA ARG A 126 14.66 4.36 8.44
C ARG A 126 15.37 3.38 9.37
N ASP A 127 14.77 3.07 10.52
CA ASP A 127 15.37 2.15 11.49
C ASP A 127 15.54 0.75 10.90
N ALA A 128 14.60 0.31 10.05
CA ALA A 128 14.67 -0.98 9.39
C ALA A 128 15.84 -1.04 8.37
N PHE A 129 16.04 0.01 7.58
CA PHE A 129 17.17 0.12 6.65
C PHE A 129 18.52 0.17 7.39
N VAL A 130 18.62 0.97 8.46
CA VAL A 130 19.82 1.01 9.30
C VAL A 130 20.12 -0.36 9.90
N ARG A 131 19.09 -1.02 10.46
CA ARG A 131 19.27 -2.27 11.20
C ARG A 131 19.53 -3.49 10.32
N TYR A 132 18.81 -3.61 9.21
CA TYR A 132 18.78 -4.84 8.41
C TYR A 132 19.54 -4.71 7.09
N ALA A 133 19.64 -3.50 6.52
CA ALA A 133 20.47 -3.23 5.35
C ALA A 133 21.81 -2.55 5.71
N GLY A 134 22.03 -2.07 6.94
CA GLY A 134 23.28 -1.40 7.29
C GLY A 134 23.48 -0.08 6.52
N CYS A 135 22.38 0.56 6.15
CA CYS A 135 22.40 1.88 5.51
C CYS A 135 22.72 2.98 6.53
N ASP A 136 23.21 4.11 6.02
CA ASP A 136 23.37 5.32 6.83
C ASP A 136 21.99 5.87 7.22
N PRO A 137 21.84 6.52 8.39
CA PRO A 137 20.54 7.01 8.84
C PRO A 137 19.88 7.95 7.84
N ASP A 138 20.64 8.78 7.13
CA ASP A 138 20.21 9.81 6.17
C ASP A 138 20.13 9.32 4.72
N VAL A 139 20.09 8.00 4.51
CA VAL A 139 20.09 7.36 3.17
C VAL A 139 18.97 7.85 2.25
N PHE A 140 17.87 8.38 2.79
CA PHE A 140 16.73 8.83 1.99
C PHE A 140 16.79 10.32 1.62
N GLU A 141 17.69 11.08 2.23
CA GLU A 141 17.82 12.52 2.04
C GLU A 141 19.10 12.89 1.29
N ALA A 142 20.15 12.09 1.44
CA ALA A 142 21.42 12.30 0.78
C ALA A 142 21.36 11.86 -0.70
N PRO A 143 21.62 12.78 -1.66
CA PRO A 143 21.65 12.43 -3.08
C PRO A 143 22.64 11.30 -3.37
N GLY A 144 22.17 10.25 -4.06
CA GLY A 144 23.00 9.09 -4.43
C GLY A 144 23.23 8.08 -3.31
N ALA A 145 22.76 8.32 -2.07
CA ALA A 145 23.02 7.41 -0.95
C ALA A 145 22.36 6.03 -1.13
N LEU A 146 21.19 5.95 -1.75
CA LEU A 146 20.55 4.67 -2.09
C LEU A 146 21.35 3.89 -3.13
N ARG A 147 21.95 4.57 -4.11
CA ARG A 147 22.86 3.95 -5.08
C ARG A 147 24.12 3.43 -4.41
N ASP A 148 24.75 4.23 -3.56
CA ASP A 148 25.92 3.80 -2.79
C ASP A 148 25.59 2.61 -1.88
N ALA A 149 24.41 2.59 -1.27
CA ALA A 149 23.93 1.45 -0.48
C ALA A 149 23.74 0.20 -1.35
N ALA A 150 23.09 0.32 -2.50
CA ALA A 150 22.92 -0.79 -3.44
C ALA A 150 24.27 -1.35 -3.92
N ASP A 151 25.23 -0.48 -4.24
CA ASP A 151 26.58 -0.88 -4.64
C ASP A 151 27.33 -1.63 -3.52
N ARG A 152 27.19 -1.19 -2.26
CA ARG A 152 27.75 -1.92 -1.09
C ARG A 152 27.18 -3.31 -0.92
N HIS A 153 25.92 -3.51 -1.30
CA HIS A 153 25.26 -4.82 -1.32
C HIS A 153 25.59 -5.65 -2.58
N GLY A 154 26.44 -5.15 -3.47
CA GLY A 154 26.80 -5.83 -4.71
C GLY A 154 25.65 -5.91 -5.72
N MET A 155 24.66 -5.03 -5.59
CA MET A 155 23.52 -4.97 -6.49
C MET A 155 23.97 -4.29 -7.79
N ARG A 156 23.64 -4.87 -8.94
CA ARG A 156 23.86 -4.16 -10.22
C ARG A 156 22.84 -3.03 -10.30
N VAL A 157 23.32 -1.78 -10.32
CA VAL A 157 22.50 -0.58 -10.49
C VAL A 157 22.57 -0.11 -11.95
N GLY A 158 21.40 0.09 -12.57
CA GLY A 158 21.32 0.65 -13.93
C GLY A 158 21.50 2.16 -13.93
N ASP A 159 21.93 2.76 -15.06
CA ASP A 159 22.12 4.22 -15.14
C ASP A 159 20.79 5.00 -15.00
N ASP A 160 19.69 4.43 -15.51
CA ASP A 160 18.35 5.04 -15.49
C ASP A 160 17.48 4.57 -14.31
N GLU A 161 18.06 3.83 -13.36
CA GLU A 161 17.33 3.31 -12.21
C GLU A 161 17.06 4.41 -11.19
N SER A 162 15.80 4.55 -10.78
CA SER A 162 15.37 5.62 -9.87
C SER A 162 15.70 5.28 -8.41
N ASP A 163 15.71 6.30 -7.55
CA ASP A 163 15.83 6.10 -6.10
C ASP A 163 14.67 5.25 -5.54
N GLU A 164 13.47 5.34 -6.13
CA GLU A 164 12.34 4.48 -5.78
C GLU A 164 12.64 3.00 -6.11
N ASP A 165 13.16 2.71 -7.30
CA ASP A 165 13.53 1.34 -7.70
C ASP A 165 14.58 0.75 -6.76
N LEU A 166 15.61 1.54 -6.43
CA LEU A 166 16.68 1.14 -5.51
C LEU A 166 16.15 0.91 -4.10
N PHE A 167 15.30 1.80 -3.60
CA PHE A 167 14.61 1.64 -2.33
C PHE A 167 13.84 0.31 -2.29
N GLN A 168 13.00 0.03 -3.30
CA GLN A 168 12.19 -1.19 -3.37
C GLN A 168 13.08 -2.43 -3.39
N ARG A 169 14.13 -2.42 -4.20
CA ARG A 169 15.05 -3.56 -4.29
C ARG A 169 15.77 -3.81 -2.95
N ILE A 170 16.26 -2.78 -2.27
CA ILE A 170 16.93 -2.92 -0.96
C ILE A 170 15.93 -3.42 0.09
N LEU A 171 14.71 -2.85 0.12
CA LEU A 171 13.64 -3.27 1.03
C LEU A 171 13.35 -4.77 0.88
N LEU A 172 13.08 -5.23 -0.34
CA LEU A 172 12.73 -6.63 -0.64
C LEU A 172 13.88 -7.62 -0.38
N SER A 173 15.13 -7.20 -0.59
CA SER A 173 16.28 -8.12 -0.54
C SER A 173 17.00 -8.15 0.81
N HIS A 174 16.98 -7.04 1.56
CA HIS A 174 17.77 -6.90 2.79
C HIS A 174 16.93 -6.58 4.02
N VAL A 175 15.77 -5.94 3.86
CA VAL A 175 14.94 -5.54 5.02
C VAL A 175 13.85 -6.57 5.30
N GLU A 176 12.93 -6.79 4.37
CA GLU A 176 11.78 -7.70 4.55
C GLU A 176 12.15 -9.11 5.02
N PRO A 177 13.19 -9.77 4.47
CA PRO A 177 13.56 -11.13 4.89
C PRO A 177 14.03 -11.21 6.36
N ASN A 178 14.42 -10.08 6.94
CA ASN A 178 14.96 -9.98 8.30
C ASN A 178 13.96 -9.37 9.31
N LEU A 179 12.75 -9.02 8.88
CA LEU A 179 11.71 -8.52 9.77
C LEU A 179 11.27 -9.61 10.77
N PRO A 180 11.01 -9.26 12.04
CA PRO A 180 10.43 -10.17 13.03
C PRO A 180 9.15 -10.86 12.52
N THR A 181 9.11 -12.18 12.63
CA THR A 181 7.98 -13.02 12.20
C THR A 181 7.21 -13.66 13.36
N ASP A 182 7.68 -13.54 14.60
CA ASP A 182 7.07 -14.17 15.78
C ASP A 182 5.78 -13.46 16.26
N ARG A 183 5.54 -12.24 15.80
CA ARG A 183 4.36 -11.40 16.10
C ARG A 183 4.09 -10.42 14.94
N PRO A 184 2.92 -9.74 14.90
CA PRO A 184 2.66 -8.71 13.90
C PRO A 184 3.65 -7.55 14.01
N LEU A 185 3.99 -6.96 12.86
CA LEU A 185 4.91 -5.84 12.77
C LEU A 185 4.33 -4.75 11.88
N PHE A 186 4.34 -3.51 12.37
CA PHE A 186 4.09 -2.32 11.57
C PHE A 186 5.43 -1.74 11.13
N LEU A 187 5.65 -1.67 9.82
CA LEU A 187 6.72 -0.93 9.19
C LEU A 187 6.17 0.45 8.84
N CYS A 188 6.67 1.51 9.48
CA CYS A 188 6.08 2.84 9.47
C CYS A 188 6.98 3.88 8.80
N ASP A 189 6.41 5.02 8.45
CA ASP A 189 7.13 6.24 8.04
C ASP A 189 7.96 6.01 6.77
N TYR A 190 7.28 5.76 5.66
CA TYR A 190 7.93 5.53 4.36
C TYR A 190 8.54 6.83 3.82
N PRO A 191 9.73 6.80 3.20
CA PRO A 191 10.33 8.01 2.65
C PRO A 191 9.47 8.56 1.50
N THR A 192 9.35 9.89 1.39
CA THR A 192 8.52 10.56 0.37
C THR A 192 9.02 10.38 -1.06
N LEU A 193 10.21 9.81 -1.26
CA LEU A 193 10.68 9.32 -2.55
C LEU A 193 9.79 8.20 -3.10
N VAL A 194 9.10 7.45 -2.23
CA VAL A 194 8.07 6.48 -2.63
C VAL A 194 6.76 7.25 -2.81
N PRO A 195 6.26 7.41 -4.05
CA PRO A 195 5.07 8.19 -4.31
C PRO A 195 3.84 7.60 -3.63
N THR A 196 3.12 8.40 -2.84
CA THR A 196 1.88 8.00 -2.16
C THR A 196 0.93 9.19 -1.99
N LEU A 197 -0.35 8.89 -1.73
CA LEU A 197 -1.35 9.87 -1.30
C LEU A 197 -1.37 10.08 0.22
N ALA A 198 -0.28 9.76 0.91
CA ALA A 198 -0.16 9.95 2.33
C ALA A 198 0.19 11.41 2.67
N ALA A 199 -0.35 11.91 3.78
CA ALA A 199 0.14 13.12 4.43
C ALA A 199 1.63 12.96 4.78
N ARG A 200 2.33 14.08 4.83
CA ARG A 200 3.77 14.10 5.12
C ARG A 200 4.03 14.44 6.58
N SER A 201 5.12 13.92 7.12
CA SER A 201 5.69 14.35 8.39
C SER A 201 5.97 15.86 8.38
N PRO A 202 6.08 16.51 9.55
CA PRO A 202 6.34 17.95 9.63
C PRO A 202 7.61 18.43 8.91
N ASP A 203 8.65 17.60 8.86
CA ASP A 203 9.89 17.86 8.12
C ASP A 203 9.80 17.52 6.62
N GLY A 204 8.69 16.91 6.19
CA GLY A 204 8.38 16.59 4.80
C GLY A 204 9.14 15.41 4.22
N ALA A 205 10.02 14.76 5.00
CA ALA A 205 10.88 13.69 4.52
C ALA A 205 10.13 12.35 4.41
N PHE A 206 9.13 12.13 5.27
CA PHE A 206 8.38 10.88 5.36
C PHE A 206 6.90 11.05 5.11
N ALA A 207 6.27 9.99 4.64
CA ALA A 207 4.85 9.79 4.57
C ALA A 207 4.34 9.18 5.89
N GLU A 208 3.23 9.67 6.40
CA GLU A 208 2.48 9.06 7.50
C GLU A 208 1.76 7.79 7.00
N ARG A 209 2.55 6.76 6.70
CA ARG A 209 2.15 5.48 6.13
C ARG A 209 2.70 4.34 6.97
N TRP A 210 1.95 3.25 7.06
CA TRP A 210 2.45 1.98 7.57
C TRP A 210 2.01 0.80 6.70
N GLU A 211 2.79 -0.26 6.77
CA GLU A 211 2.45 -1.60 6.30
C GLU A 211 2.48 -2.59 7.47
N LEU A 212 1.53 -3.52 7.50
CA LEU A 212 1.42 -4.57 8.50
C LEU A 212 1.94 -5.87 7.91
N TYR A 213 2.97 -6.42 8.55
CA TYR A 213 3.54 -7.73 8.25
C TYR A 213 3.09 -8.75 9.30
N ILE A 214 2.62 -9.91 8.84
CA ILE A 214 2.32 -11.08 9.67
C ILE A 214 3.01 -12.28 9.03
N ASN A 215 3.87 -12.96 9.78
CA ASN A 215 4.66 -14.09 9.29
C ASN A 215 5.50 -13.77 8.03
N GLY A 216 6.05 -12.56 7.96
CA GLY A 216 6.86 -12.12 6.82
C GLY A 216 6.07 -11.84 5.53
N VAL A 217 4.73 -11.73 5.63
CA VAL A 217 3.86 -11.36 4.50
C VAL A 217 3.18 -10.04 4.83
N GLU A 218 3.20 -9.10 3.89
CA GLU A 218 2.39 -7.87 3.95
C GLU A 218 0.90 -8.24 3.89
N ILE A 219 0.12 -7.84 4.90
CA ILE A 219 -1.32 -8.14 5.02
C ILE A 219 -2.18 -6.89 4.86
N ALA A 220 -1.64 -5.71 5.19
CA ALA A 220 -2.36 -4.45 5.07
C ALA A 220 -1.39 -3.29 4.88
N ASN A 221 -1.87 -2.24 4.21
CA ASN A 221 -1.24 -0.93 4.19
C ASN A 221 -2.29 0.13 4.60
N CYS A 222 -1.82 1.24 5.15
CA CYS A 222 -2.67 2.37 5.53
C CYS A 222 -1.82 3.63 5.67
N TYR A 223 -2.44 4.79 5.54
CA TYR A 223 -1.80 6.08 5.71
C TYR A 223 -2.80 7.15 6.15
N THR A 224 -2.29 8.23 6.74
CA THR A 224 -3.06 9.48 6.87
C THR A 224 -3.27 10.03 5.47
N GLU A 225 -4.51 10.27 5.04
CA GLU A 225 -4.78 10.78 3.68
C GLU A 225 -4.30 12.22 3.48
N GLU A 226 -3.69 12.49 2.33
CA GLU A 226 -3.31 13.84 1.89
C GLU A 226 -4.57 14.70 1.65
N ARG A 227 -4.52 15.95 2.10
CA ARG A 227 -5.63 16.91 2.00
C ARG A 227 -5.29 18.13 1.14
N ASP A 228 -4.00 18.36 0.85
CA ASP A 228 -3.60 19.45 -0.01
C ASP A 228 -4.02 19.20 -1.46
N GLN A 229 -4.95 20.01 -1.95
CA GLN A 229 -5.51 19.90 -3.29
C GLN A 229 -4.47 20.01 -4.40
N GLY A 230 -3.42 20.81 -4.20
CA GLY A 230 -2.33 20.95 -5.18
C GLY A 230 -1.53 19.67 -5.32
N ARG A 231 -1.19 19.03 -4.19
CA ARG A 231 -0.49 17.74 -4.16
C ARG A 231 -1.36 16.61 -4.69
N LEU A 232 -2.64 16.55 -4.31
CA LEU A 232 -3.59 15.56 -4.85
C LEU A 232 -3.71 15.67 -6.37
N ALA A 233 -3.87 16.89 -6.90
CA ALA A 233 -3.99 17.14 -8.34
C ALA A 233 -2.71 16.75 -9.08
N ARG A 234 -1.54 17.13 -8.55
CA ARG A 234 -0.25 16.78 -9.15
C ARG A 234 -0.02 15.26 -9.16
N PHE A 235 -0.24 14.58 -8.04
CA PHE A 235 -0.10 13.13 -7.95
C PHE A 235 -1.05 12.43 -8.93
N THR A 236 -2.31 12.85 -8.99
CA THR A 236 -3.31 12.27 -9.92
C THR A 236 -2.86 12.44 -11.38
N ALA A 237 -2.30 13.60 -11.74
CA ALA A 237 -1.78 13.83 -13.08
C ALA A 237 -0.57 12.94 -13.39
N GLU A 238 0.42 12.87 -12.49
CA GLU A 238 1.60 12.01 -12.64
C GLU A 238 1.23 10.54 -12.79
N GLN A 239 0.31 10.03 -11.96
CA GLN A 239 -0.17 8.65 -12.07
C GLN A 239 -0.98 8.41 -13.35
N SER A 240 -1.76 9.40 -13.79
CA SER A 240 -2.52 9.30 -15.06
C SER A 240 -1.58 9.25 -16.27
N ASP A 241 -0.50 10.03 -16.24
CA ASP A 241 0.52 10.04 -17.29
C ASP A 241 1.31 8.71 -17.31
N ALA A 242 1.73 8.21 -16.14
CA ALA A 242 2.36 6.89 -16.03
C ALA A 242 1.44 5.78 -16.58
N LYS A 243 0.13 5.88 -16.31
CA LYS A 243 -0.89 4.95 -16.81
C LYS A 243 -1.09 4.94 -18.32
N GLN A 244 -0.58 5.91 -19.07
CA GLN A 244 -0.62 5.86 -20.54
C GLN A 244 0.14 4.65 -21.10
N SER A 245 1.06 4.08 -20.33
CA SER A 245 1.81 2.87 -20.67
C SER A 245 1.21 1.56 -20.14
N ALA A 246 0.04 1.60 -19.49
CA ALA A 246 -0.61 0.43 -18.90
C ALA A 246 -0.99 -0.61 -19.96
N LEU A 247 -0.90 -1.89 -19.59
CA LEU A 247 -1.26 -3.01 -20.48
C LEU A 247 -2.75 -2.99 -20.83
N VAL A 248 -3.59 -2.57 -19.88
CA VAL A 248 -5.04 -2.39 -20.09
C VAL A 248 -5.38 -0.91 -20.00
N PRO A 249 -5.62 -0.22 -21.13
CA PRO A 249 -6.03 1.17 -21.12
C PRO A 249 -7.38 1.37 -20.41
N HIS A 250 -7.42 2.32 -19.47
CA HIS A 250 -8.62 2.64 -18.70
C HIS A 250 -8.73 4.12 -18.39
N ALA A 251 -9.98 4.59 -18.23
CA ALA A 251 -10.24 5.96 -17.86
C ALA A 251 -9.86 6.21 -16.40
N ALA A 252 -9.15 7.32 -16.15
CA ALA A 252 -8.89 7.83 -14.82
C ALA A 252 -10.15 8.51 -14.26
N SER A 253 -10.38 8.35 -12.97
CA SER A 253 -11.48 8.94 -12.23
C SER A 253 -11.04 10.23 -11.55
N ASP A 254 -11.79 11.31 -11.74
CA ASP A 254 -11.55 12.61 -11.08
C ASP A 254 -11.92 12.62 -9.59
N THR A 255 -12.23 11.44 -9.01
CA THR A 255 -12.69 11.31 -7.62
C THR A 255 -11.70 11.87 -6.61
N LEU A 256 -10.40 11.72 -6.85
CA LEU A 256 -9.36 12.25 -5.96
C LEU A 256 -9.41 13.78 -5.84
N ALA A 257 -9.78 14.49 -6.91
CA ALA A 257 -9.90 15.96 -6.90
C ALA A 257 -11.05 16.47 -6.01
N ARG A 258 -11.98 15.59 -5.60
CA ARG A 258 -13.11 15.94 -4.73
C ARG A 258 -12.88 15.57 -3.27
N PHE A 259 -11.83 14.81 -2.96
CA PHE A 259 -11.65 14.18 -1.65
C PHE A 259 -11.07 15.11 -0.57
N GLY A 260 -10.39 16.20 -0.93
CA GLY A 260 -9.83 17.17 0.02
C GLY A 260 -10.71 18.42 0.25
N GLY A 261 -12.03 18.32 -0.01
CA GLY A 261 -13.00 19.42 0.09
C GLY A 261 -13.74 19.45 1.42
#